data_AF-A0A520BZL1-F1
#
_entry.id   AF-A0A520BZL1-F1
#
_cell.length_a   1.000
_cell.length_b   1.000
_cell.length_c   1.000
_cell.angle_alpha   90.00
_cell.angle_beta   90.00
_cell.angle_gamma   90.00
#
_symmetry.space_group_name_H-M   'P 1'
#
loop_
_entity.id
_entity.type
_entity.pdbx_description
1 polymer ?
#
loop_
_entity_poly.entity_id
_entity_poly.type
_entity_poly.pdbx_seq_one_letter_code
_entity_poly.pdbx_strand_id
1 'polypeptide(L)'
;MDYKQLQIDVEKHVNDYFNTHQDSRLVYHNLQHTKDVVKATHQIANHYQLSDEDFFIVSAAAWFHDTGYFEDAMHHEVKGAELANKYLESLGVDEETRVKISGAILSTKIPQQPTNQLENILCDADLFHLGSEDFRKRGKLMHKEAELIYGKDISKNEWRIKDIQFLESQHYHTDYVKLLLDDQKQKNIDKIKNKLSAQKERVIFDEKPTALTTPAVLVQEKKKKDKKDKDDRPDKGIETMFRITSANNQRLSDMADNKAHILITVNSIMLSLIVSLLLKTLGSHENLIIPTFILLMVSLTCVVVSILSTRPSIPSGIFTPEDMD
;
A
#
# COMPACT_ATOMS: atom_id res chain seq x y z
N MET A 1 -29.25 20.30 13.66
CA MET A 1 -29.64 18.88 13.46
C MET A 1 -29.00 18.05 14.56
N ASP A 2 -29.63 16.97 15.04
CA ASP A 2 -28.96 16.04 15.95
C ASP A 2 -28.20 14.99 15.13
N TYR A 3 -26.96 15.30 14.78
CA TYR A 3 -26.12 14.43 13.95
C TYR A 3 -25.77 13.10 14.63
N LYS A 4 -25.81 13.02 15.97
CA LYS A 4 -25.55 11.76 16.68
C LYS A 4 -26.73 10.80 16.53
N GLN A 5 -27.95 11.32 16.67
CA GLN A 5 -29.14 10.51 16.43
C GLN A 5 -29.22 10.04 14.97
N LEU A 6 -28.92 10.93 14.01
CA LEU A 6 -28.89 10.56 12.59
C LEU A 6 -27.87 9.46 12.28
N GLN A 7 -26.70 9.45 12.92
CA GLN A 7 -25.72 8.37 12.76
C GLN A 7 -26.29 7.02 13.23
N ILE A 8 -26.99 7.00 14.36
CA ILE A 8 -27.64 5.78 14.89
C ILE A 8 -28.72 5.28 13.93
N ASP A 9 -29.54 6.19 13.40
CA ASP A 9 -30.62 5.86 12.48
C ASP A 9 -30.07 5.30 11.16
N VAL A 10 -29.03 5.92 10.59
CA VAL A 10 -28.31 5.45 9.40
C VAL A 10 -27.70 4.07 9.62
N GLU A 11 -26.95 3.88 10.72
CA GLU A 11 -26.37 2.58 11.06
C GLU A 11 -27.45 1.51 11.11
N LYS A 12 -28.54 1.77 11.84
CA LYS A 12 -29.64 0.82 11.96
C LYS A 12 -30.25 0.48 10.60
N HIS A 13 -30.56 1.50 9.80
CA HIS A 13 -31.14 1.31 8.48
C HIS A 13 -30.27 0.44 7.57
N VAL A 14 -28.97 0.72 7.53
CA VAL A 14 -28.04 -0.04 6.69
C VAL A 14 -27.87 -1.47 7.21
N ASN A 15 -27.76 -1.69 8.52
CA ASN A 15 -27.76 -3.06 9.06
C ASN A 15 -29.02 -3.83 8.66
N ASP A 16 -30.21 -3.22 8.77
CA ASP A 16 -31.48 -3.83 8.36
C ASP A 16 -31.52 -4.09 6.84
N TYR A 17 -30.97 -3.19 6.04
CA TYR A 17 -30.87 -3.34 4.58
C TYR A 17 -30.01 -4.55 4.20
N PHE A 18 -28.81 -4.70 4.76
CA PHE A 18 -27.94 -5.88 4.54
C PHE A 18 -28.55 -7.19 5.08
N ASN A 19 -29.39 -7.13 6.12
CA ASN A 19 -30.07 -8.32 6.63
C ASN A 19 -31.20 -8.79 5.72
N THR A 20 -31.88 -7.84 5.06
CA THR A 20 -33.02 -8.10 4.17
C THR A 20 -32.63 -8.31 2.71
N HIS A 21 -31.47 -7.81 2.29
CA HIS A 21 -30.91 -7.99 0.96
C HIS A 21 -29.64 -8.84 1.05
N GLN A 22 -29.69 -10.05 0.50
CA GLN A 22 -28.57 -10.97 0.54
C GLN A 22 -28.23 -11.47 -0.85
N ASP A 23 -26.95 -11.43 -1.19
CA ASP A 23 -26.39 -12.11 -2.32
C ASP A 23 -25.23 -12.98 -1.83
N SER A 24 -25.41 -14.30 -1.91
CA SER A 24 -24.40 -15.28 -1.50
C SER A 24 -23.07 -15.18 -2.25
N ARG A 25 -23.04 -14.45 -3.37
CA ARG A 25 -21.82 -14.19 -4.14
C ARG A 25 -20.94 -13.14 -3.46
N LEU A 26 -21.53 -12.18 -2.73
CA LEU A 26 -20.85 -11.05 -2.10
C LEU A 26 -20.15 -11.46 -0.78
N VAL A 27 -19.10 -12.27 -0.90
CA VAL A 27 -18.34 -12.77 0.26
C VAL A 27 -17.32 -11.76 0.80
N TYR A 28 -17.06 -10.67 0.08
CA TYR A 28 -16.22 -9.55 0.51
C TYR A 28 -17.06 -8.27 0.75
N HIS A 29 -17.81 -7.79 -0.24
CA HIS A 29 -18.65 -6.59 -0.12
C HIS A 29 -19.94 -6.89 0.66
N ASN A 30 -19.77 -7.10 1.96
CA ASN A 30 -20.83 -7.43 2.91
C ASN A 30 -20.81 -6.48 4.12
N LEU A 31 -21.77 -6.65 5.02
CA LEU A 31 -21.93 -5.80 6.20
C LEU A 31 -20.65 -5.69 7.07
N GLN A 32 -19.82 -6.74 7.13
CA GLN A 32 -18.58 -6.67 7.88
C GLN A 32 -17.57 -5.72 7.20
N HIS A 33 -17.48 -5.76 5.87
CA HIS A 33 -16.66 -4.80 5.14
C HIS A 33 -17.15 -3.37 5.36
N THR A 34 -18.45 -3.11 5.25
CA THR A 34 -19.03 -1.78 5.53
C THR A 34 -18.67 -1.30 6.93
N LYS A 35 -18.78 -2.15 7.95
CA LYS A 35 -18.38 -1.82 9.34
C LYS A 35 -16.89 -1.51 9.46
N ASP A 36 -16.04 -2.22 8.73
CA ASP A 36 -14.60 -1.95 8.72
C ASP A 36 -14.28 -0.60 8.06
N VAL A 37 -14.97 -0.25 6.96
CA VAL A 37 -14.84 1.05 6.30
C VAL A 37 -15.31 2.16 7.22
N VAL A 38 -16.50 2.04 7.84
CA VAL A 38 -17.01 3.01 8.82
C VAL A 38 -16.01 3.23 9.96
N LYS A 39 -15.42 2.16 10.49
CA LYS A 39 -14.39 2.26 11.54
C LYS A 39 -13.15 3.02 11.05
N ALA A 40 -12.66 2.73 9.85
CA ALA A 40 -11.53 3.44 9.25
C ALA A 40 -11.87 4.92 8.99
N THR A 41 -13.06 5.20 8.46
CA THR A 41 -13.58 6.56 8.26
C THR A 41 -13.60 7.34 9.56
N HIS A 42 -14.14 6.77 10.64
CA HIS A 42 -14.15 7.41 11.96
C HIS A 42 -12.74 7.67 12.49
N GLN A 43 -11.81 6.72 12.32
CA GLN A 43 -10.42 6.91 12.72
C GLN A 43 -9.78 8.11 11.99
N ILE A 44 -9.94 8.19 10.67
CA ILE A 44 -9.36 9.25 9.85
C ILE A 44 -10.06 10.59 10.15
N ALA A 45 -11.39 10.61 10.23
CA ALA A 45 -12.17 11.80 10.55
C ALA A 45 -11.81 12.40 11.93
N ASN A 46 -11.60 11.55 12.94
CA ASN A 46 -11.15 11.99 14.26
C ASN A 46 -9.73 12.59 14.24
N HIS A 47 -8.81 12.06 13.42
CA HIS A 47 -7.49 12.63 13.26
C HIS A 47 -7.56 14.06 12.72
N TYR A 48 -8.40 14.28 11.71
CA TYR A 48 -8.62 15.60 11.10
C TYR A 48 -9.56 16.51 11.91
N GLN A 49 -10.12 16.03 13.02
CA GLN A 49 -11.02 16.78 13.90
C GLN A 49 -12.17 17.43 13.13
N LEU A 50 -12.83 16.64 12.28
CA LEU A 50 -13.98 17.11 11.50
C LEU A 50 -15.08 17.68 12.41
N SER A 51 -15.84 18.64 11.87
CA SER A 51 -17.05 19.14 12.51
C SER A 51 -18.09 18.02 12.68
N ASP A 52 -19.05 18.18 13.60
CA ASP A 52 -20.11 17.18 13.80
C ASP A 52 -20.90 16.89 12.50
N GLU A 53 -21.08 17.90 11.65
CA GLU A 53 -21.72 17.77 10.34
C GLU A 53 -20.83 16.99 9.35
N ASP A 54 -19.57 17.39 9.18
CA ASP A 54 -18.65 16.73 8.26
C ASP A 54 -18.37 15.29 8.67
N PHE A 55 -18.28 15.03 9.98
CA PHE A 55 -18.17 13.69 10.54
C PHE A 55 -19.40 12.84 10.19
N PHE A 56 -20.61 13.41 10.35
CA PHE A 56 -21.83 12.74 9.92
C PHE A 56 -21.85 12.45 8.42
N ILE A 57 -21.42 13.41 7.58
CA ILE A 57 -21.37 13.25 6.13
C ILE A 57 -20.51 12.03 5.76
N VAL A 58 -19.26 11.98 6.21
CA VAL A 58 -18.37 10.85 5.86
C VAL A 58 -18.83 9.55 6.48
N SER A 59 -19.39 9.58 7.69
CA SER A 59 -19.92 8.37 8.34
C SER A 59 -21.14 7.81 7.61
N ALA A 60 -22.07 8.66 7.19
CA ALA A 60 -23.25 8.23 6.43
C ALA A 60 -22.84 7.69 5.06
N ALA A 61 -21.93 8.38 4.37
CA ALA A 61 -21.38 7.91 3.10
C ALA A 61 -20.70 6.54 3.24
N ALA A 62 -19.90 6.34 4.30
CA ALA A 62 -19.27 5.04 4.59
C ALA A 62 -20.28 3.91 4.85
N TRP A 63 -21.42 4.19 5.50
CA TRP A 63 -22.47 3.19 5.67
C TRP A 63 -23.13 2.82 4.34
N PHE A 64 -23.35 3.79 3.46
CA PHE A 64 -24.10 3.55 2.22
C PHE A 64 -23.28 3.13 1.00
N HIS A 65 -21.95 3.33 0.99
CA HIS A 65 -21.13 3.20 -0.23
C HIS A 65 -21.35 1.89 -1.01
N ASP A 66 -21.46 0.77 -0.30
CA ASP A 66 -21.63 -0.56 -0.88
C ASP A 66 -23.09 -1.04 -0.97
N THR A 67 -24.06 -0.28 -0.47
CA THR A 67 -25.47 -0.71 -0.48
C THR A 67 -26.03 -0.89 -1.88
N GLY A 68 -25.44 -0.24 -2.89
CA GLY A 68 -25.85 -0.38 -4.28
C GLY A 68 -25.48 -1.73 -4.92
N TYR A 69 -24.61 -2.55 -4.31
CA TYR A 69 -24.25 -3.87 -4.86
C TYR A 69 -25.46 -4.79 -5.03
N PHE A 70 -26.50 -4.62 -4.21
CA PHE A 70 -27.73 -5.41 -4.27
C PHE A 70 -28.69 -4.95 -5.38
N GLU A 71 -28.50 -3.76 -5.96
CA GLU A 71 -29.30 -3.26 -7.07
C GLU A 71 -28.58 -3.40 -8.42
N ASP A 72 -27.35 -2.90 -8.50
CA ASP A 72 -26.51 -2.96 -9.69
C ASP A 72 -25.04 -2.98 -9.29
N ALA A 73 -24.41 -4.16 -9.32
CA ALA A 73 -23.01 -4.32 -8.97
C ALA A 73 -22.05 -3.51 -9.87
N MET A 74 -22.42 -3.21 -11.12
CA MET A 74 -21.56 -2.46 -12.06
C MET A 74 -21.60 -0.95 -11.81
N HIS A 75 -22.69 -0.45 -11.21
CA HIS A 75 -22.91 0.97 -10.90
C HIS A 75 -23.30 1.15 -9.43
N HIS A 76 -22.72 0.34 -8.54
CA HIS A 76 -23.13 0.25 -7.15
C HIS A 76 -22.92 1.56 -6.39
N GLU A 77 -21.93 2.38 -6.76
CA GLU A 77 -21.70 3.67 -6.14
C GLU A 77 -22.85 4.65 -6.45
N VAL A 78 -23.36 4.64 -7.70
CA VAL A 78 -24.51 5.45 -8.10
C VAL A 78 -25.76 4.99 -7.34
N LYS A 79 -25.97 3.68 -7.26
CA LYS A 79 -27.11 3.10 -6.52
C LYS A 79 -27.03 3.34 -5.02
N GLY A 80 -25.84 3.22 -4.43
CA GLY A 80 -25.61 3.54 -3.02
C GLY A 80 -25.90 5.01 -2.71
N ALA A 81 -25.50 5.93 -3.59
CA ALA A 81 -25.81 7.34 -3.46
C ALA A 81 -27.33 7.64 -3.59
N GLU A 82 -28.02 6.99 -4.54
CA GLU A 82 -29.49 7.09 -4.68
C GLU A 82 -30.22 6.61 -3.41
N LEU A 83 -29.81 5.46 -2.86
CA LEU A 83 -30.36 4.89 -1.63
C LEU A 83 -30.12 5.81 -0.42
N ALA A 84 -28.89 6.30 -0.26
CA ALA A 84 -28.53 7.24 0.79
C ALA A 84 -29.38 8.51 0.71
N ASN A 85 -29.44 9.12 -0.47
CA ASN A 85 -30.16 10.37 -0.69
C ASN A 85 -31.66 10.23 -0.34
N LYS A 86 -32.30 9.15 -0.79
CA LYS A 86 -33.71 8.86 -0.50
C LYS A 86 -33.97 8.64 0.99
N TYR A 87 -33.13 7.89 1.67
CA TYR A 87 -33.29 7.64 3.10
C TYR A 87 -33.09 8.90 3.92
N LEU A 88 -32.03 9.66 3.64
CA LEU A 88 -31.68 10.89 4.35
C LEU A 88 -32.73 12.00 4.13
N GLU A 89 -33.31 12.07 2.93
CA GLU A 89 -34.44 12.98 2.67
C GLU A 89 -35.64 12.65 3.54
N SER A 90 -35.94 11.36 3.75
CA SER A 90 -37.02 10.93 4.63
C SER A 90 -36.78 11.26 6.11
N LEU A 91 -35.52 11.43 6.51
CA LEU A 91 -35.13 11.91 7.85
C LEU A 91 -35.10 13.45 7.94
N GLY A 92 -35.39 14.16 6.84
CA GLY A 92 -35.40 15.62 6.80
C GLY A 92 -34.00 16.26 6.73
N VAL A 93 -32.97 15.51 6.31
CA VAL A 93 -31.63 16.06 6.07
C VAL A 93 -31.68 17.00 4.86
N ASP A 94 -31.08 18.18 4.98
CA ASP A 94 -31.11 19.18 3.92
C ASP A 94 -30.35 18.72 2.67
N GLU A 95 -30.68 19.34 1.53
CA GLU A 95 -30.13 18.97 0.24
C GLU A 95 -28.62 19.17 0.16
N GLU A 96 -28.07 20.20 0.81
CA GLU A 96 -26.63 20.49 0.77
C GLU A 96 -25.83 19.35 1.41
N THR A 97 -26.22 18.91 2.61
CA THR A 97 -25.60 17.76 3.28
C THR A 97 -25.77 16.47 2.47
N ARG A 98 -26.97 16.21 1.90
CA ARG A 98 -27.21 15.01 1.08
C ARG A 98 -26.37 14.97 -0.20
N VAL A 99 -26.14 16.11 -0.84
CA VAL A 99 -25.27 16.22 -2.01
C VAL A 99 -23.82 15.90 -1.64
N LYS A 100 -23.32 16.39 -0.50
CA LYS A 100 -21.97 16.06 -0.01
C LYS A 100 -21.82 14.56 0.28
N ILE A 101 -22.82 13.93 0.90
CA ILE A 101 -22.85 12.49 1.16
C ILE A 101 -22.82 11.69 -0.15
N SER A 102 -23.64 12.08 -1.11
CA SER A 102 -23.70 11.44 -2.43
C SER A 102 -22.37 11.60 -3.17
N GLY A 103 -21.75 12.79 -3.12
CA GLY A 103 -20.44 13.05 -3.71
C GLY A 103 -19.33 12.17 -3.12
N ALA A 104 -19.32 12.02 -1.80
CA ALA A 104 -18.40 11.11 -1.11
C ALA A 104 -18.58 9.66 -1.55
N ILE A 105 -19.82 9.15 -1.64
CA ILE A 105 -20.06 7.78 -2.13
C ILE A 105 -19.56 7.63 -3.58
N LEU A 106 -19.87 8.60 -4.45
CA LEU A 106 -19.47 8.54 -5.86
C LEU A 106 -17.95 8.60 -6.05
N SER A 107 -17.19 9.19 -5.12
CA SER A 107 -15.74 9.28 -5.22
C SER A 107 -15.02 7.95 -5.01
N THR A 108 -15.68 6.94 -4.41
CA THR A 108 -15.07 5.60 -4.21
C THR A 108 -14.94 4.81 -5.51
N LYS A 109 -15.63 5.22 -6.57
CA LYS A 109 -15.57 4.58 -7.89
C LYS A 109 -14.14 4.53 -8.43
N ILE A 110 -13.69 3.34 -8.82
CA ILE A 110 -12.34 3.14 -9.37
C ILE A 110 -12.28 3.54 -10.87
N PRO A 111 -11.28 4.32 -11.32
CA PRO A 111 -10.22 4.95 -10.52
C PRO A 111 -10.75 6.16 -9.72
N GLN A 112 -10.40 6.22 -8.43
CA GLN A 112 -10.86 7.26 -7.52
C GLN A 112 -10.34 8.63 -7.95
N GLN A 113 -11.22 9.64 -7.94
CA GLN A 113 -10.87 11.04 -8.21
C GLN A 113 -11.52 11.97 -7.17
N PRO A 114 -11.18 11.85 -5.88
CA PRO A 114 -11.72 12.74 -4.86
C PRO A 114 -11.25 14.18 -5.09
N THR A 115 -12.16 15.12 -4.83
CA THR A 115 -11.99 16.55 -5.12
C THR A 115 -11.90 17.40 -3.86
N ASN A 116 -12.22 16.83 -2.70
CA ASN A 116 -12.20 17.51 -1.41
C ASN A 116 -11.82 16.56 -0.26
N GLN A 117 -11.67 17.12 0.95
CA GLN A 117 -11.19 16.38 2.11
C GLN A 117 -12.13 15.23 2.53
N LEU A 118 -13.45 15.39 2.42
CA LEU A 118 -14.41 14.35 2.84
C LEU A 118 -14.35 13.15 1.90
N GLU A 119 -14.27 13.42 0.60
CA GLU A 119 -14.06 12.40 -0.44
C GLU A 119 -12.72 11.68 -0.25
N ASN A 120 -11.63 12.42 0.02
CA ASN A 120 -10.31 11.83 0.30
C ASN A 120 -10.39 10.85 1.48
N ILE A 121 -11.08 11.23 2.55
CA ILE A 121 -11.23 10.41 3.76
C ILE A 121 -11.98 9.10 3.44
N LEU A 122 -13.08 9.17 2.69
CA LEU A 122 -13.85 7.97 2.38
C LEU A 122 -13.10 7.04 1.41
N CYS A 123 -12.47 7.60 0.38
CA CYS A 123 -11.65 6.84 -0.56
C CYS A 123 -10.52 6.07 0.15
N ASP A 124 -9.85 6.72 1.11
CA ASP A 124 -8.81 6.09 1.92
C ASP A 124 -9.37 5.04 2.89
N ALA A 125 -10.54 5.27 3.47
CA ALA A 125 -11.19 4.32 4.37
C ALA A 125 -11.62 3.04 3.65
N ASP A 126 -12.16 3.18 2.44
CA ASP A 126 -12.58 2.07 1.58
C ASP A 126 -11.38 1.18 1.21
N LEU A 127 -10.27 1.81 0.79
CA LEU A 127 -9.03 1.13 0.43
C LEU A 127 -8.06 0.90 1.61
N PHE A 128 -8.48 1.15 2.85
CA PHE A 128 -7.62 1.06 4.05
C PHE A 128 -6.95 -0.32 4.19
N HIS A 129 -7.64 -1.36 3.71
CA HIS A 129 -7.16 -2.73 3.80
C HIS A 129 -5.88 -3.00 2.99
N LEU A 130 -5.56 -2.18 1.97
CA LEU A 130 -4.37 -2.32 1.13
C LEU A 130 -3.07 -2.25 1.93
N GLY A 131 -3.07 -1.42 2.97
CA GLY A 131 -1.96 -1.25 3.90
C GLY A 131 -2.13 -1.99 5.22
N SER A 132 -3.06 -2.94 5.31
CA SER A 132 -3.21 -3.78 6.50
C SER A 132 -2.39 -5.07 6.39
N GLU A 133 -2.03 -5.68 7.53
CA GLU A 133 -1.42 -7.02 7.54
C GLU A 133 -2.38 -8.11 7.04
N ASP A 134 -3.68 -7.86 7.18
CA ASP A 134 -4.77 -8.74 6.74
C ASP A 134 -5.06 -8.66 5.23
N PHE A 135 -4.33 -7.84 4.47
CA PHE A 135 -4.51 -7.67 3.02
C PHE A 135 -4.66 -9.01 2.28
N ARG A 136 -3.79 -9.98 2.56
CA ARG A 136 -3.83 -11.30 1.89
C ARG A 136 -5.04 -12.14 2.28
N LYS A 137 -5.64 -11.94 3.45
CA LYS A 137 -6.86 -12.61 3.89
C LYS A 137 -8.06 -12.01 3.15
N ARG A 138 -8.16 -10.68 3.12
CA ARG A 138 -9.19 -9.94 2.37
C ARG A 138 -9.13 -10.18 0.87
N GLY A 139 -7.95 -10.16 0.27
CA GLY A 139 -7.77 -10.44 -1.16
C GLY A 139 -8.22 -11.84 -1.58
N LYS A 140 -8.24 -12.84 -0.66
CA LYS A 140 -8.85 -14.15 -0.97
C LYS A 140 -10.37 -14.08 -1.05
N LEU A 141 -11.00 -13.24 -0.23
CA LEU A 141 -12.45 -13.03 -0.28
C LEU A 141 -12.82 -12.27 -1.57
N MET A 142 -12.09 -11.21 -1.92
CA MET A 142 -12.28 -10.48 -3.18
C MET A 142 -12.08 -11.38 -4.40
N HIS A 143 -11.03 -12.22 -4.39
CA HIS A 143 -10.81 -13.22 -5.44
C HIS A 143 -12.01 -14.15 -5.56
N LYS A 144 -12.48 -14.70 -4.43
CA LYS A 144 -13.60 -15.63 -4.43
C LYS A 144 -14.90 -14.97 -4.91
N GLU A 145 -15.16 -13.76 -4.48
CA GLU A 145 -16.32 -12.98 -4.90
C GLU A 145 -16.30 -12.72 -6.41
N ALA A 146 -15.16 -12.31 -6.97
CA ALA A 146 -15.02 -12.10 -8.41
C ALA A 146 -15.34 -13.39 -9.20
N GLU A 147 -14.85 -14.55 -8.74
CA GLU A 147 -15.18 -15.83 -9.38
C GLU A 147 -16.69 -16.13 -9.33
N LEU A 148 -17.35 -15.83 -8.20
CA LEU A 148 -18.78 -16.04 -8.00
C LEU A 148 -19.64 -15.10 -8.84
N ILE A 149 -19.24 -13.83 -8.99
CA ILE A 149 -19.95 -12.83 -9.80
C ILE A 149 -19.82 -13.13 -11.29
N TYR A 150 -18.60 -13.39 -11.77
CA TYR A 150 -18.34 -13.60 -13.20
C TYR A 150 -18.56 -15.04 -13.68
N GLY A 151 -18.75 -15.99 -12.76
CA GLY A 151 -18.94 -17.41 -13.07
C GLY A 151 -17.73 -18.03 -13.77
N LYS A 152 -16.52 -17.57 -13.44
CA LYS A 152 -15.26 -18.00 -14.06
C LYS A 152 -14.21 -18.23 -12.99
N ASP A 153 -13.50 -19.34 -13.08
CA ASP A 153 -12.33 -19.60 -12.24
C ASP A 153 -11.18 -18.69 -12.67
N ILE A 154 -10.59 -17.99 -11.70
CA ILE A 154 -9.45 -17.10 -11.94
C ILE A 154 -8.23 -17.74 -11.28
N SER A 155 -7.17 -17.96 -12.06
CA SER A 155 -5.98 -18.61 -11.49
C SER A 155 -5.34 -17.73 -10.41
N LYS A 156 -4.76 -18.38 -9.38
CA LYS A 156 -4.05 -17.66 -8.30
C LYS A 156 -2.91 -16.78 -8.82
N ASN A 157 -2.29 -17.12 -9.94
CA ASN A 157 -1.21 -16.33 -10.53
C ASN A 157 -1.75 -15.11 -11.24
N GLU A 158 -2.81 -15.27 -12.04
CA GLU A 158 -3.50 -14.15 -12.68
C GLU A 158 -4.03 -13.17 -11.63
N TRP A 159 -4.66 -13.67 -10.57
CA TRP A 159 -5.15 -12.82 -9.48
C TRP A 159 -4.02 -12.04 -8.80
N ARG A 160 -2.87 -12.66 -8.53
CA ARG A 160 -1.72 -11.96 -7.93
C ARG A 160 -1.15 -10.87 -8.83
N ILE A 161 -1.17 -11.07 -10.16
CA ILE A 161 -0.74 -10.04 -11.10
C ILE A 161 -1.70 -8.85 -11.04
N LYS A 162 -3.02 -9.11 -11.02
CA LYS A 162 -4.05 -8.07 -10.83
C LYS A 162 -3.92 -7.37 -9.48
N ASP A 163 -3.68 -8.10 -8.39
CA ASP A 163 -3.43 -7.53 -7.05
C ASP A 163 -2.27 -6.53 -7.09
N ILE A 164 -1.13 -6.91 -7.71
CA ILE A 164 0.05 -6.04 -7.81
C ILE A 164 -0.28 -4.79 -8.63
N GLN A 165 -0.88 -4.97 -9.81
CA GLN A 165 -1.25 -3.85 -10.68
C GLN A 165 -2.20 -2.88 -9.97
N PHE A 166 -3.19 -3.41 -9.25
CA PHE A 166 -4.13 -2.62 -8.47
C PHE A 166 -3.42 -1.86 -7.34
N LEU A 167 -2.62 -2.55 -6.51
CA LEU A 167 -1.87 -1.93 -5.42
C LEU A 167 -0.93 -0.81 -5.90
N GLU A 168 -0.26 -1.01 -7.04
CA GLU A 168 0.65 -0.04 -7.63
C GLU A 168 -0.07 1.15 -8.28
N SER A 169 -1.31 0.96 -8.78
CA SER A 169 -2.08 2.05 -9.38
C SER A 169 -2.80 2.92 -8.34
N GLN A 170 -3.23 2.33 -7.23
CA GLN A 170 -3.95 3.06 -6.17
C GLN A 170 -2.97 3.88 -5.33
N HIS A 171 -3.41 5.04 -4.83
CA HIS A 171 -2.64 5.89 -3.92
C HIS A 171 -3.58 6.36 -2.81
N TYR A 172 -3.08 6.43 -1.57
CA TYR A 172 -3.84 7.08 -0.50
C TYR A 172 -3.82 8.60 -0.71
N HIS A 173 -4.91 9.26 -0.36
CA HIS A 173 -5.15 10.67 -0.65
C HIS A 173 -4.77 11.55 0.54
N THR A 174 -5.16 11.16 1.75
CA THR A 174 -4.88 11.90 2.98
C THR A 174 -3.46 11.63 3.49
N ASP A 175 -2.81 12.67 4.02
CA ASP A 175 -1.45 12.55 4.54
C ASP A 175 -1.36 11.63 5.77
N TYR A 176 -2.43 11.58 6.56
CA TYR A 176 -2.54 10.66 7.69
C TYR A 176 -2.46 9.20 7.26
N VAL A 177 -3.23 8.82 6.24
CA VAL A 177 -3.31 7.43 5.79
C VAL A 177 -2.06 7.01 5.03
N LYS A 178 -1.48 7.91 4.22
CA LYS A 178 -0.14 7.71 3.62
C LYS A 178 0.88 7.35 4.69
N LEU A 179 1.01 8.19 5.72
CA LEU A 179 1.95 7.97 6.82
C LEU A 179 1.68 6.67 7.58
N LEU A 180 0.41 6.31 7.77
CA LEU A 180 0.02 5.13 8.53
C LEU A 180 0.23 3.82 7.75
N LEU A 181 -0.01 3.83 6.44
CA LEU A 181 -0.26 2.60 5.67
C LEU A 181 0.67 2.37 4.47
N ASP A 182 1.39 3.39 3.96
CA ASP A 182 2.21 3.22 2.74
C ASP A 182 3.31 2.18 2.93
N ASP A 183 4.02 2.21 4.06
CA ASP A 183 5.08 1.23 4.35
C ASP A 183 4.54 -0.22 4.35
N GLN A 184 3.36 -0.42 4.94
CA GLN A 184 2.76 -1.75 5.01
C GLN A 184 2.16 -2.18 3.66
N LYS A 185 1.60 -1.24 2.89
CA LYS A 185 1.17 -1.48 1.51
C LYS A 185 2.35 -1.90 0.64
N GLN A 186 3.50 -1.25 0.77
CA GLN A 186 4.72 -1.63 0.04
C GLN A 186 5.20 -3.04 0.44
N LYS A 187 5.21 -3.37 1.73
CA LYS A 187 5.50 -4.74 2.20
C LYS A 187 4.54 -5.77 1.61
N ASN A 188 3.26 -5.42 1.46
CA ASN A 188 2.26 -6.28 0.84
C ASN A 188 2.57 -6.51 -0.64
N ILE A 189 2.93 -5.47 -1.40
CA ILE A 189 3.36 -5.56 -2.81
C ILE A 189 4.57 -6.49 -2.94
N ASP A 190 5.63 -6.24 -2.17
CA ASP A 190 6.89 -7.00 -2.23
C ASP A 190 6.67 -8.48 -1.91
N LYS A 191 5.82 -8.78 -0.92
CA LYS A 191 5.46 -10.15 -0.55
C LYS A 191 4.77 -10.91 -1.69
N ILE A 192 3.96 -10.24 -2.50
CA ILE A 192 3.27 -10.87 -3.64
C ILE A 192 4.25 -11.04 -4.80
N LYS A 193 5.08 -10.04 -5.08
CA LYS A 193 6.13 -10.09 -6.11
C LYS A 193 7.12 -11.23 -5.86
N ASN A 194 7.65 -11.34 -4.64
CA ASN A 194 8.56 -12.41 -4.23
C ASN A 194 7.92 -13.81 -4.36
N LYS A 195 6.62 -13.91 -4.08
CA LYS A 195 5.88 -15.17 -4.23
C LYS A 195 5.69 -15.56 -5.69
N LEU A 196 5.58 -14.60 -6.60
CA LEU A 196 5.50 -14.84 -8.05
C LEU A 196 6.87 -15.23 -8.64
N SER A 197 7.96 -14.56 -8.26
CA SER A 197 9.31 -14.90 -8.74
C SER A 197 9.73 -16.31 -8.31
N ALA A 198 9.53 -16.65 -7.02
CA ALA A 198 9.84 -17.98 -6.50
C ALA A 198 9.01 -19.11 -7.16
N GLN A 199 7.82 -18.81 -7.70
CA GLN A 199 7.02 -19.78 -8.46
C GLN A 199 7.50 -19.93 -9.90
N LYS A 200 7.92 -18.84 -10.55
CA LYS A 200 8.51 -18.91 -11.90
C LYS A 200 9.80 -19.73 -11.91
N GLU A 201 10.64 -19.59 -10.89
CA GLU A 201 11.88 -20.37 -10.76
C GLU A 201 11.62 -21.87 -10.51
N ARG A 202 10.54 -22.24 -9.81
CA ARG A 202 10.17 -23.65 -9.60
C ARG A 202 9.65 -24.34 -10.87
N VAL A 203 8.85 -23.65 -11.67
CA VAL A 203 8.33 -24.21 -12.95
C VAL A 203 9.48 -24.47 -13.94
N ILE A 204 10.50 -23.62 -13.96
CA ILE A 204 11.68 -23.79 -14.83
C ILE A 204 12.53 -25.02 -14.41
N PHE A 205 12.49 -25.42 -13.13
CA PHE A 205 13.23 -26.59 -12.63
C PHE A 205 12.44 -27.91 -12.75
N ASP A 206 11.11 -27.86 -12.73
CA ASP A 206 10.25 -29.05 -12.86
C ASP A 206 9.93 -29.42 -14.32
N GLU A 207 10.08 -28.51 -15.28
CA GLU A 207 10.05 -28.82 -16.72
C GLU A 207 11.40 -29.36 -17.22
N LYS A 208 11.68 -30.64 -16.91
CA LYS A 208 12.41 -31.47 -17.88
C LYS A 208 11.47 -31.69 -19.08
N PRO A 209 11.93 -31.55 -20.34
CA PRO A 209 11.04 -31.64 -21.49
C PRO A 209 10.41 -33.03 -21.57
N THR A 210 9.10 -33.06 -21.30
CA THR A 210 8.29 -34.26 -21.45
C THR A 210 7.92 -34.35 -22.93
N ALA A 211 8.29 -35.48 -23.54
CA ALA A 211 8.15 -35.77 -24.95
C ALA A 211 6.69 -35.62 -25.43
N LEU A 212 6.51 -34.89 -26.53
CA LEU A 212 5.34 -34.98 -27.40
C LEU A 212 5.40 -36.30 -28.19
N THR A 213 4.45 -37.19 -27.93
CA THR A 213 3.96 -38.23 -28.87
C THR A 213 3.19 -37.54 -30.00
N THR A 214 3.22 -37.86 -31.30
CA THR A 214 3.47 -39.08 -32.13
C THR A 214 3.32 -38.67 -33.62
N PRO A 215 3.48 -39.51 -34.68
CA PRO A 215 4.23 -40.77 -34.86
C PRO A 215 5.12 -40.84 -36.15
N ALA A 216 6.01 -41.85 -36.19
CA ALA A 216 6.58 -42.58 -37.33
C ALA A 216 7.40 -41.84 -38.44
N VAL A 217 8.70 -42.17 -38.57
CA VAL A 217 9.30 -43.04 -39.60
C VAL A 217 10.86 -42.96 -39.51
N LEU A 218 11.46 -44.15 -39.39
CA LEU A 218 12.82 -44.62 -39.77
C LEU A 218 13.99 -43.60 -39.91
N VAL A 219 15.09 -43.87 -39.18
CA VAL A 219 16.39 -44.36 -39.72
C VAL A 219 17.43 -44.40 -38.58
N GLN A 220 18.21 -45.47 -38.56
CA GLN A 220 19.35 -45.74 -37.69
C GLN A 220 20.54 -44.83 -38.02
N GLU A 221 21.33 -44.40 -37.03
CA GLU A 221 22.79 -44.62 -37.04
C GLU A 221 23.46 -44.28 -35.69
N LYS A 222 24.51 -45.06 -35.39
CA LYS A 222 25.34 -45.03 -34.18
C LYS A 222 26.37 -43.90 -34.24
N LYS A 223 26.72 -43.29 -33.09
CA LYS A 223 28.13 -43.09 -32.70
C LYS A 223 28.31 -42.76 -31.20
N LYS A 224 29.47 -43.17 -30.71
CA LYS A 224 29.96 -43.32 -29.33
C LYS A 224 30.71 -42.06 -28.82
N LYS A 225 30.86 -41.99 -27.49
CA LYS A 225 31.93 -41.32 -26.68
C LYS A 225 31.85 -39.79 -26.56
N ASP A 226 32.13 -39.11 -25.44
CA ASP A 226 32.93 -39.43 -24.24
C ASP A 226 32.39 -38.73 -22.96
N LYS A 227 32.72 -39.30 -21.79
CA LYS A 227 32.67 -38.67 -20.46
C LYS A 227 33.96 -37.88 -20.21
N LYS A 228 33.87 -36.64 -19.70
CA LYS A 228 34.75 -36.12 -18.63
C LYS A 228 34.30 -34.74 -18.10
N ASP A 229 34.14 -34.68 -16.77
CA ASP A 229 34.54 -33.63 -15.78
C ASP A 229 34.45 -32.14 -16.18
N LYS A 230 33.94 -31.21 -15.36
CA LYS A 230 33.90 -31.14 -13.89
C LYS A 230 32.84 -30.09 -13.50
N ASP A 231 32.13 -30.39 -12.42
CA ASP A 231 31.16 -29.51 -11.76
C ASP A 231 31.94 -28.38 -11.04
N ASP A 232 31.85 -27.16 -11.57
CA ASP A 232 32.45 -25.95 -10.98
C ASP A 232 31.36 -24.93 -10.64
N ARG A 233 30.24 -25.44 -10.12
CA ARG A 233 29.13 -24.61 -9.66
C ARG A 233 29.14 -24.62 -8.13
N PRO A 234 29.22 -23.45 -7.47
CA PRO A 234 29.18 -23.39 -6.03
C PRO A 234 27.87 -24.00 -5.50
N ASP A 235 27.94 -24.71 -4.37
CA ASP A 235 26.78 -25.36 -3.75
C ASP A 235 25.61 -24.38 -3.62
N LYS A 236 24.38 -24.85 -3.93
CA LYS A 236 23.15 -24.02 -3.92
C LYS A 236 22.93 -23.23 -2.63
N GLY A 237 23.47 -23.73 -1.51
CA GLY A 237 23.46 -23.03 -0.21
C GLY A 237 24.35 -21.79 -0.20
N ILE A 238 25.54 -21.86 -0.81
CA ILE A 238 26.49 -20.76 -0.92
C ILE A 238 25.94 -19.68 -1.86
N GLU A 239 25.32 -20.07 -2.98
CA GLU A 239 24.68 -19.13 -3.90
C GLU A 239 23.52 -18.39 -3.23
N THR A 240 22.69 -19.11 -2.46
CA THR A 240 21.56 -18.53 -1.73
C THR A 240 22.05 -17.58 -0.63
N MET A 241 23.08 -17.99 0.12
CA MET A 241 23.69 -17.18 1.18
C MET A 241 24.32 -15.92 0.60
N PHE A 242 25.10 -16.03 -0.48
CA PHE A 242 25.69 -14.88 -1.17
C PHE A 242 24.62 -13.92 -1.69
N ARG A 243 23.53 -14.43 -2.27
CA ARG A 243 22.42 -13.61 -2.77
C ARG A 243 21.67 -12.90 -1.64
N ILE A 244 21.37 -13.60 -0.54
CA ILE A 244 20.68 -13.02 0.63
C ILE A 244 21.58 -11.98 1.30
N THR A 245 22.85 -12.29 1.53
CA THR A 245 23.82 -11.39 2.17
C THR A 245 24.06 -10.15 1.30
N SER A 246 24.22 -10.32 -0.02
CA SER A 246 24.38 -9.21 -0.96
C SER A 246 23.13 -8.33 -1.00
N ALA A 247 21.93 -8.91 -1.09
CA ALA A 247 20.68 -8.15 -1.08
C ALA A 247 20.45 -7.43 0.26
N ASN A 248 20.82 -8.05 1.39
CA ASN A 248 20.72 -7.44 2.70
C ASN A 248 21.72 -6.28 2.87
N ASN A 249 22.97 -6.45 2.42
CA ASN A 249 23.98 -5.39 2.43
C ASN A 249 23.60 -4.23 1.50
N GLN A 250 23.03 -4.51 0.32
CA GLN A 250 22.52 -3.48 -0.57
C GLN A 250 21.40 -2.67 0.11
N ARG A 251 20.44 -3.35 0.72
CA ARG A 251 19.35 -2.69 1.44
C ARG A 251 19.84 -1.83 2.61
N LEU A 252 20.85 -2.28 3.36
CA LEU A 252 21.46 -1.49 4.43
C LEU A 252 22.16 -0.24 3.88
N SER A 253 22.84 -0.37 2.74
CA SER A 253 23.44 0.77 2.02
C SER A 253 22.36 1.75 1.57
N ASP A 254 21.28 1.26 0.95
CA ASP A 254 20.18 2.12 0.47
C ASP A 254 19.46 2.84 1.63
N MET A 255 19.32 2.18 2.79
CA MET A 255 18.77 2.79 4.00
C MET A 255 19.70 3.86 4.60
N ALA A 256 21.01 3.64 4.55
CA ALA A 256 22.01 4.61 4.99
C ALA A 256 22.04 5.83 4.07
N ASP A 257 22.00 5.62 2.75
CA ASP A 257 21.98 6.69 1.74
C ASP A 257 20.74 7.57 1.88
N ASN A 258 19.56 6.97 2.07
CA ASN A 258 18.32 7.73 2.30
C ASN A 258 18.38 8.57 3.59
N LYS A 259 18.90 8.01 4.69
CA LYS A 259 19.04 8.75 5.96
C LYS A 259 20.07 9.87 5.87
N ALA A 260 21.20 9.60 5.20
CA ALA A 260 22.25 10.59 4.99
C ALA A 260 21.78 11.72 4.06
N HIS A 261 21.01 11.40 3.01
CA HIS A 261 20.40 12.41 2.14
C HIS A 261 19.50 13.37 2.94
N ILE A 262 18.60 12.84 3.78
CA ILE A 262 17.74 13.64 4.65
C ILE A 262 18.58 14.50 5.62
N LEU A 263 19.60 13.93 6.25
CA LEU A 263 20.50 14.65 7.17
C LEU A 263 21.28 15.77 6.47
N ILE A 264 21.73 15.57 5.24
CA ILE A 264 22.42 16.59 4.43
C ILE A 264 21.47 17.72 4.06
N THR A 265 20.26 17.42 3.60
CA THR A 265 19.27 18.43 3.19
C THR A 265 18.84 19.31 4.36
N VAL A 266 18.47 18.71 5.50
CA VAL A 266 18.01 19.47 6.68
C VAL A 266 19.13 20.36 7.24
N ASN A 267 20.35 19.85 7.37
CA ASN A 267 21.48 20.63 7.87
C ASN A 267 21.90 21.74 6.90
N SER A 268 21.77 21.52 5.59
CA SER A 268 22.09 22.54 4.56
C SER A 268 21.08 23.70 4.58
N ILE A 269 19.79 23.43 4.82
CA ILE A 269 18.76 24.45 5.04
C ILE A 269 19.03 25.21 6.35
N MET A 270 19.31 24.51 7.45
CA MET A 270 19.64 25.15 8.72
C MET A 270 20.87 26.05 8.60
N LEU A 271 21.92 25.61 7.92
CA LEU A 271 23.14 26.40 7.71
C LEU A 271 22.84 27.69 6.93
N SER A 272 21.99 27.60 5.90
CA SER A 272 21.58 28.75 5.09
C SER A 272 20.80 29.80 5.92
N LEU A 273 19.92 29.35 6.81
CA LEU A 273 19.19 30.23 7.73
C LEU A 273 20.12 30.86 8.77
N ILE A 274 21.03 30.09 9.36
CA ILE A 274 22.00 30.56 10.36
C ILE A 274 22.93 31.61 9.75
N VAL A 275 23.45 31.38 8.54
CA VAL A 275 24.30 32.37 7.83
C VAL A 275 23.53 33.65 7.52
N SER A 276 22.26 33.54 7.11
CA SER A 276 21.40 34.70 6.85
C SER A 276 21.11 35.52 8.12
N LEU A 277 20.96 34.85 9.27
CA LEU A 277 20.76 35.47 10.59
C LEU A 277 22.06 36.05 11.17
N LEU A 278 23.20 35.40 10.92
CA LEU A 278 24.53 35.88 11.31
C LEU A 278 24.81 37.26 10.76
N LEU A 279 24.55 37.48 9.47
CA LEU A 279 24.80 38.77 8.81
C LEU A 279 23.96 39.93 9.39
N LYS A 280 22.80 39.63 9.99
CA LYS A 280 21.87 40.64 10.50
C LYS A 280 22.04 40.92 12.00
N THR A 281 22.60 39.98 12.77
CA THR A 281 22.42 39.95 14.23
C THR A 281 23.74 39.97 15.02
N LEU A 282 24.87 39.65 14.40
CA LEU A 282 26.16 39.51 15.11
C LEU A 282 26.71 40.83 15.68
N GLY A 283 26.35 41.97 15.09
CA GLY A 283 26.76 43.28 15.59
C GLY A 283 25.89 43.83 16.73
N SER A 284 24.74 43.22 17.02
CA SER A 284 23.74 43.78 17.96
C SER A 284 23.57 42.96 19.25
N HIS A 285 23.95 41.68 19.25
CA HIS A 285 23.76 40.77 20.39
C HIS A 285 24.96 39.84 20.60
N GLU A 286 25.98 40.29 21.35
CA GLU A 286 27.21 39.52 21.65
C GLU A 286 26.93 38.17 22.35
N ASN A 287 25.86 38.09 23.16
CA ASN A 287 25.48 36.88 23.89
C ASN A 287 25.03 35.71 22.98
N LEU A 288 24.67 35.97 21.71
CA LEU A 288 24.20 34.95 20.78
C LEU A 288 25.34 34.31 19.96
N ILE A 289 26.58 34.82 20.07
CA ILE A 289 27.73 34.33 19.30
C ILE A 289 28.09 32.90 19.70
N ILE A 290 28.17 32.61 21.00
CA ILE A 290 28.60 31.29 21.51
C ILE A 290 27.60 30.18 21.11
N PRO A 291 26.27 30.30 21.35
CA PRO A 291 25.30 29.29 20.90
C PRO A 291 25.27 29.10 19.38
N THR A 292 25.42 30.17 18.60
CA THR A 292 25.45 30.10 17.13
C THR A 292 26.66 29.34 16.63
N PHE A 293 27.83 29.55 17.25
CA PHE A 293 29.04 28.83 16.88
C PHE A 293 28.95 27.32 17.20
N ILE A 294 28.37 26.96 18.35
CA ILE A 294 28.11 25.55 18.71
C ILE A 294 27.19 24.91 17.67
N LEU A 295 26.09 25.58 17.30
CA LEU A 295 25.12 25.08 16.32
C LEU A 295 25.76 24.88 14.94
N LEU A 296 26.60 25.83 14.49
CA LEU A 296 27.37 25.70 13.24
C LEU A 296 28.32 24.50 13.26
N MET A 297 29.07 24.32 14.35
CA MET A 297 30.03 23.23 14.48
C MET A 297 29.35 21.86 14.46
N VAL A 298 28.22 21.72 15.17
CA VAL A 298 27.44 20.47 15.19
C VAL A 298 26.83 20.18 13.81
N SER A 299 26.25 21.18 13.16
CA SER A 299 25.65 21.05 11.82
C SER A 299 26.69 20.66 10.77
N LEU A 300 27.87 21.29 10.78
CA LEU A 300 28.97 20.96 9.87
C LEU A 300 29.49 19.53 10.11
N THR A 301 29.69 19.15 11.38
CA THR A 301 30.12 17.79 11.73
C THR A 301 29.10 16.75 11.28
N CYS A 302 27.81 17.04 11.42
CA CYS A 302 26.73 16.15 10.99
C CYS A 302 26.72 15.95 9.46
N VAL A 303 26.95 17.02 8.69
CA VAL A 303 27.07 16.93 7.23
C VAL A 303 28.28 16.08 6.83
N VAL A 304 29.44 16.30 7.45
CA VAL A 304 30.66 15.52 7.18
C VAL A 304 30.45 14.03 7.47
N VAL A 305 29.86 13.68 8.62
CA VAL A 305 29.57 12.28 8.99
C VAL A 305 28.54 11.67 8.03
N SER A 306 27.54 12.43 7.61
CA SER A 306 26.52 11.96 6.65
C SER A 306 27.14 11.64 5.29
N ILE A 307 28.02 12.52 4.78
CA ILE A 307 28.74 12.29 3.52
C ILE A 307 29.65 11.06 3.62
N LEU A 308 30.38 10.91 4.74
CA LEU A 308 31.22 9.73 4.96
C LEU A 308 30.39 8.43 5.03
N SER A 309 29.18 8.48 5.58
CA SER A 309 28.27 7.34 5.64
C SER A 309 27.71 6.93 4.28
N THR A 310 27.64 7.83 3.30
CA THR A 310 27.25 7.54 1.92
C THR A 310 28.39 7.01 1.06
N ARG A 311 29.62 7.00 1.58
CA ARG A 311 30.77 6.53 0.83
C ARG A 311 30.78 4.99 0.85
N PRO A 312 30.67 4.31 -0.30
CA PRO A 312 30.69 2.85 -0.33
C PRO A 312 32.07 2.33 0.11
N SER A 313 32.10 1.47 1.13
CA SER A 313 33.29 0.69 1.46
C SER A 313 33.38 -0.49 0.51
N ILE A 314 34.37 -0.52 -0.37
CA ILE A 314 34.63 -1.66 -1.25
C ILE A 314 35.51 -2.64 -0.45
N PRO A 315 34.99 -3.78 0.04
CA PRO A 315 35.85 -4.80 0.61
C PRO A 315 36.78 -5.34 -0.49
N SER A 316 38.05 -5.53 -0.17
CA SER A 316 38.95 -6.33 -1.01
C SER A 316 38.35 -7.72 -1.10
N GLY A 317 37.96 -8.18 -2.29
CA GLY A 317 37.26 -9.45 -2.53
C GLY A 317 38.10 -10.72 -2.24
N ILE A 318 38.86 -10.71 -1.16
CA ILE A 318 39.66 -11.79 -0.61
C ILE A 318 39.17 -11.96 0.83
N PHE A 319 38.34 -12.97 1.07
CA PHE A 319 37.90 -13.35 2.41
C PHE A 319 39.04 -14.15 3.08
N THR A 320 39.39 -13.82 4.32
CA THR A 320 40.35 -14.64 5.09
C THR A 320 39.61 -15.77 5.81
N PRO A 321 40.30 -16.86 6.19
CA PRO A 321 39.69 -17.94 6.97
C PRO A 321 39.05 -17.48 8.29
N GLU A 322 39.46 -16.32 8.82
CA GLU A 322 38.87 -15.74 10.04
C GLU A 322 37.49 -15.09 9.79
N ASP A 323 37.13 -14.78 8.54
CA ASP A 323 35.81 -14.23 8.17
C ASP A 323 34.75 -15.33 7.95
N MET A 324 35.15 -16.61 8.09
CA MET A 324 34.34 -17.78 7.75
C MET A 324 33.95 -18.68 8.94
N ASP A 325 34.30 -18.29 10.17
CA ASP A 325 33.85 -18.93 11.43
C ASP A 325 32.79 -18.09 12.17
#